data_AF-A0A7S3CZ52-F1
#
_entry.id   AF-A0A7S3CZ52-F1
#
_cell.length_a   1.000
_cell.length_b   1.000
_cell.length_c   1.000
_cell.angle_alpha   90.00
_cell.angle_beta   90.00
_cell.angle_gamma   90.00
#
_symmetry.space_group_name_H-M   'P 1'
#
loop_
_entity.id
_entity.type
_entity.pdbx_description
1 polymer ?
#
loop_
_entity_poly.entity_id
_entity_poly.type
_entity_poly.pdbx_seq_one_letter_code
_entity_poly.pdbx_strand_id
1 'polypeptide(L)'
;FILSTRIRVGRNLKGMPLAPLISKAQRKEVESKVTESLSTFEGDLSGKYYSLESLSEDERSQLIADHFLFKEGDRFLAAAGANRDWPSGRGIFHNDEKTFLVWVNEEDQLRIISMEKGGDIKSVFSRLCRAIEEMERRMEFAFNSHLGNISSCPTNLGTAMRASVHIKLPLLGSHKEEFQSIADAHQVQIRGIHGEHSSTDGGIFDISNRRRLGLSEVECVESMYRGVAAMIARERELRDQSASSGEVEGSSSGEAKEAEMEKKEESKEEEKQPEENEKEDPFPWTGELEEYPSFPDDCHSLLKKCLTKDVYEQLKDKKTESGFTLKGCVNSGLTNPDSGVGVYSGDEDSYSVFGALFDPLIESYHGHTKEASHSRDLEWNKISGESLDADGEFILSTRIRVGRNLKGMPLAPLISKAQRKEVESKVTESL
;
A
#
# COMPACT_ATOMS: atom_id res chain seq x y z
N PHE A 1 5.80 -22.79 -15.62
CA PHE A 1 6.09 -21.44 -15.09
C PHE A 1 5.27 -21.14 -13.85
N ILE A 2 3.92 -21.20 -13.91
CA ILE A 2 3.06 -20.90 -12.74
C ILE A 2 3.11 -22.02 -11.69
N LEU A 3 3.28 -21.64 -10.43
CA LEU A 3 3.32 -22.51 -9.25
C LEU A 3 1.99 -22.57 -8.52
N SER A 4 1.31 -21.43 -8.40
CA SER A 4 0.00 -21.32 -7.74
C SER A 4 -0.74 -20.09 -8.21
N THR A 5 -2.07 -20.17 -8.16
CA THR A 5 -2.99 -19.07 -8.45
C THR A 5 -3.84 -18.80 -7.21
N ARG A 6 -4.06 -17.53 -6.90
CA ARG A 6 -4.80 -17.10 -5.72
C ARG A 6 -5.58 -15.84 -6.02
N ILE A 7 -6.88 -15.82 -5.69
CA ILE A 7 -7.71 -14.62 -5.76
C ILE A 7 -8.29 -14.36 -4.37
N ARG A 8 -8.15 -13.13 -3.88
CA ARG A 8 -8.81 -12.67 -2.65
C ARG A 8 -9.71 -11.48 -2.92
N VAL A 9 -10.79 -11.36 -2.14
CA VAL A 9 -11.62 -10.15 -2.05
C VAL A 9 -11.91 -9.79 -0.59
N GLY A 10 -12.11 -8.50 -0.32
CA GLY A 10 -12.68 -8.00 0.93
C GLY A 10 -14.20 -7.81 0.81
N ARG A 11 -14.95 -8.12 1.87
CA ARG A 11 -16.38 -7.81 1.99
C ARG A 11 -16.71 -7.37 3.42
N ASN A 12 -17.65 -6.45 3.55
CA ASN A 12 -18.19 -6.00 4.83
C ASN A 12 -19.72 -6.03 4.75
N LEU A 13 -20.39 -6.39 5.84
CA LEU A 13 -21.85 -6.47 5.95
C LEU A 13 -22.46 -5.07 5.95
N LYS A 14 -23.55 -4.90 5.20
CA LYS A 14 -24.34 -3.67 5.17
C LYS A 14 -24.95 -3.39 6.54
N GLY A 15 -24.88 -2.12 6.97
CA GLY A 15 -25.42 -1.67 8.25
C GLY A 15 -24.55 -2.00 9.47
N MET A 16 -23.40 -2.67 9.28
CA MET A 16 -22.44 -2.90 10.35
C MET A 16 -21.30 -1.89 10.31
N PRO A 17 -20.79 -1.43 11.47
CA PRO A 17 -19.55 -0.65 11.50
C PRO A 17 -18.36 -1.44 10.97
N LEU A 18 -17.44 -0.76 10.29
CA LEU A 18 -16.15 -1.33 9.88
C LEU A 18 -15.24 -1.61 11.08
N ALA A 19 -14.14 -2.35 10.87
CA ALA A 19 -13.27 -2.83 11.94
C ALA A 19 -12.80 -1.73 12.94
N PRO A 20 -12.48 -0.48 12.50
CA PRO A 20 -12.10 0.61 13.41
C PRO A 20 -13.20 1.04 14.41
N LEU A 21 -14.48 0.86 14.08
CA LEU A 21 -15.60 1.38 14.89
C LEU A 21 -16.45 0.27 15.54
N ILE A 22 -16.36 -0.96 15.04
CA ILE A 22 -17.19 -2.06 15.53
C ILE A 22 -16.99 -2.32 17.02
N SER A 23 -18.10 -2.53 17.75
CA SER A 23 -18.07 -2.95 19.15
C SER A 23 -17.84 -4.47 19.27
N LYS A 24 -17.44 -4.94 20.46
CA LYS A 24 -17.27 -6.37 20.74
C LYS A 24 -18.52 -7.20 20.44
N ALA A 25 -19.71 -6.70 20.81
CA ALA A 25 -20.98 -7.39 20.58
C ALA A 25 -21.31 -7.48 19.08
N GLN A 26 -21.18 -6.37 18.35
CA GLN A 26 -21.40 -6.35 16.89
C GLN A 26 -20.38 -7.23 16.16
N ARG A 27 -19.13 -7.28 16.64
CA ARG A 27 -18.11 -8.17 16.05
C ARG A 27 -18.49 -9.64 16.19
N LYS A 28 -19.00 -10.05 17.36
CA LYS A 28 -19.56 -11.40 17.55
C LYS A 28 -20.82 -11.64 16.72
N GLU A 29 -21.64 -10.62 16.47
CA GLU A 29 -22.80 -10.73 15.57
C GLU A 29 -22.35 -10.97 14.12
N VAL A 30 -21.33 -10.26 13.64
CA VAL A 30 -20.71 -10.51 12.33
C VAL A 30 -20.17 -11.94 12.26
N GLU A 31 -19.39 -12.37 13.26
CA GLU A 31 -18.89 -13.75 13.33
C GLU A 31 -20.04 -14.76 13.23
N SER A 32 -21.10 -14.61 14.02
CA SER A 32 -22.25 -15.53 14.03
C SER A 32 -22.97 -15.59 12.68
N LYS A 33 -23.24 -14.45 12.03
CA LYS A 33 -23.92 -14.43 10.72
C LYS A 33 -23.07 -15.08 9.64
N VAL A 34 -21.77 -14.83 9.68
CA VAL A 34 -20.82 -15.38 8.73
C VAL A 34 -20.70 -16.90 8.92
N THR A 35 -20.55 -17.38 10.14
CA THR A 35 -20.42 -18.82 10.42
C THR A 35 -21.71 -19.58 10.11
N GLU A 36 -22.88 -19.01 10.36
CA GLU A 36 -24.16 -19.58 9.93
C GLU A 36 -24.20 -19.75 8.42
N SER A 37 -23.79 -18.74 7.65
CA SER A 37 -23.74 -18.84 6.19
C SER A 37 -22.72 -19.89 5.71
N LEU A 38 -21.52 -19.91 6.28
CA LEU A 38 -20.46 -20.85 5.93
C LEU A 38 -20.85 -22.31 6.23
N SER A 39 -21.66 -22.54 7.27
CA SER A 39 -22.17 -23.87 7.63
C SER A 39 -23.09 -24.48 6.57
N THR A 40 -23.58 -23.66 5.63
CA THR A 40 -24.48 -24.09 4.55
C THR A 40 -23.73 -24.39 3.25
N PHE A 41 -22.40 -24.23 3.23
CA PHE A 41 -21.60 -24.56 2.08
C PHE A 41 -21.57 -26.08 1.85
N GLU A 42 -21.84 -26.48 0.61
CA GLU A 42 -21.88 -27.87 0.17
C GLU A 42 -20.80 -28.15 -0.88
N GLY A 43 -20.62 -29.43 -1.22
CA GLY A 43 -19.70 -29.85 -2.28
C GLY A 43 -18.25 -29.43 -1.99
N ASP A 44 -17.58 -28.85 -2.99
CA ASP A 44 -16.19 -28.40 -2.88
C ASP A 44 -16.00 -27.16 -2.00
N LEU A 45 -17.07 -26.54 -1.50
CA LEU A 45 -17.02 -25.44 -0.54
C LEU A 45 -17.22 -25.89 0.91
N SER A 46 -17.68 -27.13 1.15
CA SER A 46 -17.84 -27.70 2.49
C SER A 46 -16.54 -27.61 3.29
N GLY A 47 -16.64 -27.30 4.57
CA GLY A 47 -15.48 -27.09 5.42
C GLY A 47 -15.79 -26.85 6.87
N LYS A 48 -14.77 -26.38 7.60
CA LYS A 48 -14.82 -26.13 9.04
C LYS A 48 -14.42 -24.69 9.37
N TYR A 49 -15.17 -24.10 10.31
CA TYR A 49 -14.82 -22.84 10.95
C TYR A 49 -14.06 -23.09 12.26
N TYR A 50 -13.06 -22.25 12.51
CA TYR A 50 -12.17 -22.26 13.65
C TYR A 50 -12.18 -20.86 14.29
N SER A 51 -12.85 -20.70 15.43
CA SER A 51 -12.79 -19.45 16.19
C SER A 51 -11.42 -19.31 16.86
N LEU A 52 -10.81 -18.13 16.77
CA LEU A 52 -9.54 -17.85 17.43
C LEU A 52 -9.67 -17.80 18.96
N GLU A 53 -10.88 -17.56 19.49
CA GLU A 53 -11.17 -17.52 20.93
C GLU A 53 -11.14 -18.91 21.58
N SER A 54 -11.41 -19.97 20.80
CA SER A 54 -11.50 -21.35 21.29
C SER A 54 -10.58 -22.31 20.52
N LEU A 55 -9.54 -21.80 19.85
CA LEU A 55 -8.63 -22.60 19.05
C LEU A 55 -7.75 -23.47 19.94
N SER A 56 -7.75 -24.80 19.71
CA SER A 56 -6.81 -25.69 20.38
C SER A 56 -5.38 -25.48 19.86
N GLU A 57 -4.38 -25.90 20.65
CA GLU A 57 -2.96 -25.79 20.25
C GLU A 57 -2.64 -26.65 19.01
N ASP A 58 -3.29 -27.81 18.87
CA ASP A 58 -3.12 -28.67 17.69
C ASP A 58 -3.71 -28.01 16.43
N GLU A 59 -4.92 -27.44 16.53
CA GLU A 59 -5.54 -26.70 15.43
C GLU A 59 -4.72 -25.44 15.08
N ARG A 60 -4.22 -24.72 16.08
CA ARG A 60 -3.32 -23.57 15.89
C ARG A 60 -2.07 -23.99 15.12
N SER A 61 -1.40 -25.04 15.55
CA SER A 61 -0.18 -25.54 14.92
C SER A 61 -0.42 -25.96 13.48
N GLN A 62 -1.54 -26.65 13.23
CA GLN A 62 -1.93 -27.07 11.88
C GLN A 62 -2.22 -25.87 10.96
N LEU A 63 -2.98 -24.88 11.43
CA LEU A 63 -3.29 -23.68 10.65
C LEU A 63 -2.06 -22.81 10.38
N ILE A 64 -1.05 -22.82 11.26
CA ILE A 64 0.25 -22.19 11.01
C ILE A 64 1.01 -22.94 9.91
N ALA A 65 1.08 -24.27 10.00
CA ALA A 65 1.76 -25.10 9.02
C ALA A 65 1.15 -24.99 7.61
N ASP A 66 -0.18 -24.84 7.53
CA ASP A 66 -0.89 -24.60 6.28
C ASP A 66 -0.80 -23.15 5.77
N HIS A 67 -0.18 -22.25 6.54
CA HIS A 67 -0.13 -20.80 6.28
C HIS A 67 -1.52 -20.13 6.24
N PHE A 68 -2.49 -20.65 7.00
CA PHE A 68 -3.87 -20.16 7.05
C PHE A 68 -4.13 -19.24 8.23
N LEU A 69 -3.40 -19.42 9.34
CA LEU A 69 -3.57 -18.61 10.54
C LEU A 69 -3.08 -17.18 10.34
N PHE A 70 -3.96 -16.20 10.57
CA PHE A 70 -3.56 -14.81 10.76
C PHE A 70 -3.28 -14.51 12.23
N LYS A 71 -2.40 -13.54 12.47
CA LYS A 71 -2.02 -13.07 13.81
C LYS A 71 -2.77 -11.79 14.13
N GLU A 72 -2.60 -11.29 15.36
CA GLU A 72 -3.04 -9.96 15.71
C GLU A 72 -2.47 -8.94 14.71
N GLY A 73 -3.28 -7.95 14.33
CA GLY A 73 -2.93 -7.00 13.29
C GLY A 73 -1.68 -6.20 13.65
N ASP A 74 -1.00 -5.69 12.63
CA ASP A 74 0.22 -4.89 12.81
C ASP A 74 -0.02 -3.55 13.54
N ARG A 75 1.05 -2.76 13.71
CA ARG A 75 0.97 -1.44 14.37
C ARG A 75 0.00 -0.47 13.70
N PHE A 76 -0.28 -0.60 12.41
CA PHE A 76 -1.22 0.26 11.69
C PHE A 76 -2.66 -0.14 11.99
N LEU A 77 -2.95 -1.45 11.97
CA LEU A 77 -4.25 -1.99 12.37
C LEU A 77 -4.55 -1.71 13.85
N ALA A 78 -3.53 -1.82 14.71
CA ALA A 78 -3.63 -1.44 16.12
C ALA A 78 -3.99 0.04 16.28
N ALA A 79 -3.26 0.95 15.62
CA ALA A 79 -3.51 2.38 15.68
C ALA A 79 -4.87 2.79 15.08
N ALA A 80 -5.37 2.03 14.10
CA ALA A 80 -6.72 2.20 13.54
C ALA A 80 -7.83 1.64 14.45
N GLY A 81 -7.49 0.93 15.54
CA GLY A 81 -8.46 0.32 16.45
C GLY A 81 -9.04 -1.02 15.96
N ALA A 82 -8.49 -1.61 14.90
CA ALA A 82 -8.95 -2.89 14.36
C ALA A 82 -8.62 -4.07 15.30
N ASN A 83 -7.60 -3.95 16.14
CA ASN A 83 -7.18 -5.00 17.10
C ASN A 83 -8.01 -5.04 18.40
N ARG A 84 -8.97 -4.11 18.61
CA ARG A 84 -9.77 -4.09 19.85
C ARG A 84 -10.43 -5.45 20.12
N ASP A 85 -10.43 -5.86 21.39
CA ASP A 85 -11.03 -7.11 21.87
C ASP A 85 -10.42 -8.40 21.29
N TRP A 86 -9.18 -8.37 20.79
CA TRP A 86 -8.51 -9.57 20.28
C TRP A 86 -8.44 -10.69 21.33
N PRO A 87 -8.67 -11.98 20.98
CA PRO A 87 -9.04 -12.52 19.66
C PRO A 87 -10.57 -12.66 19.45
N SER A 88 -11.39 -12.06 20.31
CA SER A 88 -12.84 -12.26 20.36
C SER A 88 -13.53 -11.85 19.05
N GLY A 89 -14.42 -12.68 18.52
CA GLY A 89 -15.13 -12.40 17.27
C GLY A 89 -14.33 -12.69 16.00
N ARG A 90 -13.13 -13.30 16.10
CA ARG A 90 -12.26 -13.60 14.95
C ARG A 90 -12.15 -15.10 14.73
N GLY A 91 -11.97 -15.49 13.47
CA GLY A 91 -11.75 -16.88 13.12
C GLY A 91 -11.49 -17.10 11.65
N ILE A 92 -11.33 -18.37 11.33
CA ILE A 92 -10.89 -18.84 10.02
C ILE A 92 -11.82 -19.96 9.59
N PHE A 93 -12.28 -19.93 8.35
CA PHE A 93 -12.90 -21.07 7.71
C PHE A 93 -12.00 -21.55 6.57
N HIS A 94 -11.84 -22.85 6.40
CA HIS A 94 -11.36 -23.39 5.14
C HIS A 94 -12.19 -24.59 4.72
N ASN A 95 -12.29 -24.81 3.40
CA ASN A 95 -12.90 -26.01 2.85
C ASN A 95 -12.03 -27.26 3.10
N ASP A 96 -12.62 -28.43 2.92
CA ASP A 96 -11.95 -29.72 3.15
C ASP A 96 -10.71 -29.91 2.25
N GLU A 97 -10.80 -29.42 1.01
CA GLU A 97 -9.72 -29.46 0.00
C GLU A 97 -8.62 -28.40 0.23
N LYS A 98 -8.77 -27.50 1.21
CA LYS A 98 -7.82 -26.40 1.50
C LYS A 98 -7.56 -25.47 0.29
N THR A 99 -8.55 -25.34 -0.60
CA THR A 99 -8.53 -24.50 -1.80
C THR A 99 -9.41 -23.25 -1.70
N PHE A 100 -10.13 -23.10 -0.58
CA PHE A 100 -10.95 -21.95 -0.25
C PHE A 100 -10.83 -21.62 1.25
N LEU A 101 -10.66 -20.34 1.57
CA LEU A 101 -10.36 -19.84 2.92
C LEU A 101 -11.11 -18.52 3.16
N VAL A 102 -11.66 -18.33 4.35
CA VAL A 102 -12.25 -17.06 4.78
C VAL A 102 -11.63 -16.65 6.11
N TRP A 103 -11.09 -15.44 6.18
CA TRP A 103 -10.75 -14.81 7.45
C TRP A 103 -11.89 -13.89 7.89
N VAL A 104 -12.28 -14.02 9.15
CA VAL A 104 -13.39 -13.29 9.75
C VAL A 104 -12.85 -12.28 10.76
N ASN A 105 -13.21 -11.01 10.56
CA ASN A 105 -12.88 -9.87 11.44
C ASN A 105 -11.37 -9.62 11.68
N GLU A 106 -10.54 -9.81 10.65
CA GLU A 106 -9.11 -9.47 10.69
C GLU A 106 -8.89 -7.96 10.46
N GLU A 107 -8.76 -7.50 9.21
CA GLU A 107 -8.73 -6.07 8.83
C GLU A 107 -10.11 -5.57 8.35
N ASP A 108 -10.77 -6.37 7.54
CA ASP A 108 -12.17 -6.23 7.13
C ASP A 108 -13.00 -7.34 7.82
N GLN A 109 -14.32 -7.23 7.79
CA GLN A 109 -15.18 -8.28 8.35
C GLN A 109 -14.98 -9.62 7.64
N LEU A 110 -14.73 -9.60 6.33
CA LEU A 110 -14.41 -10.78 5.53
C LEU A 110 -13.23 -10.53 4.61
N ARG A 111 -12.27 -11.46 4.63
CA ARG A 111 -11.30 -11.67 3.56
C ARG A 111 -11.51 -13.07 2.99
N ILE A 112 -12.10 -13.13 1.80
CA ILE A 112 -12.51 -14.37 1.13
C ILE A 112 -11.46 -14.70 0.08
N ILE A 113 -10.93 -15.93 0.11
CA ILE A 113 -9.76 -16.33 -0.65
C ILE A 113 -10.05 -17.67 -1.33
N SER A 114 -9.79 -17.74 -2.62
CA SER A 114 -9.73 -18.98 -3.39
C SER A 114 -8.31 -19.17 -3.92
N MET A 115 -7.75 -20.36 -3.80
CA MET A 115 -6.42 -20.68 -4.31
C MET A 115 -6.25 -22.14 -4.69
N GLU A 116 -5.31 -22.41 -5.60
CA GLU A 116 -4.84 -23.76 -5.90
C GLU A 116 -3.43 -23.74 -6.53
N LYS A 117 -2.80 -24.92 -6.62
CA LYS A 117 -1.55 -25.08 -7.36
C LYS A 117 -1.81 -24.97 -8.86
N GLY A 118 -0.80 -24.51 -9.61
CA GLY A 118 -0.92 -24.31 -11.05
C GLY A 118 -1.62 -23.01 -11.44
N GLY A 119 -2.05 -22.94 -12.70
CA GLY A 119 -2.46 -21.70 -13.39
C GLY A 119 -3.93 -21.61 -13.79
N ASP A 120 -4.81 -22.49 -13.30
CA ASP A 120 -6.23 -22.48 -13.68
C ASP A 120 -7.00 -21.38 -12.94
N ILE A 121 -6.84 -20.16 -13.43
CA ILE A 121 -7.52 -19.01 -12.84
C ILE A 121 -9.04 -19.08 -12.94
N LYS A 122 -9.58 -19.80 -13.94
CA LYS A 122 -11.03 -19.92 -14.11
C LYS A 122 -11.63 -20.78 -13.01
N SER A 123 -10.98 -21.91 -12.67
CA SER A 123 -11.33 -22.74 -11.52
C SER A 123 -11.33 -21.92 -10.22
N VAL A 124 -10.21 -21.22 -9.96
CA VAL A 124 -10.05 -20.38 -8.75
C VAL A 124 -11.13 -19.30 -8.67
N PHE A 125 -11.37 -18.57 -9.76
CA PHE A 125 -12.34 -17.48 -9.80
C PHE A 125 -13.78 -17.99 -9.70
N SER A 126 -14.11 -19.08 -10.39
CA SER A 126 -15.44 -19.72 -10.32
C SER A 126 -15.78 -20.18 -8.89
N ARG A 127 -14.83 -20.81 -8.19
CA ARG A 127 -15.00 -21.19 -6.78
C ARG A 127 -15.24 -19.97 -5.89
N LEU A 128 -14.52 -18.88 -6.11
CA LEU A 128 -14.72 -17.63 -5.37
C LEU A 128 -16.12 -17.03 -5.61
N CYS A 129 -16.56 -16.95 -6.87
CA CYS A 129 -17.88 -16.39 -7.21
C CYS A 129 -19.01 -17.21 -6.58
N ARG A 130 -18.97 -18.55 -6.70
CA ARG A 130 -20.00 -19.42 -6.09
C ARG A 130 -20.10 -19.24 -4.57
N ALA A 131 -18.96 -19.09 -3.89
CA ALA A 131 -18.96 -18.85 -2.45
C ALA A 131 -19.57 -17.49 -2.08
N ILE A 132 -19.24 -16.43 -2.83
CA ILE A 132 -19.81 -15.09 -2.62
C ILE A 132 -21.32 -15.11 -2.88
N GLU A 133 -21.76 -15.71 -3.99
CA GLU A 133 -23.19 -15.85 -4.32
C GLU A 133 -23.97 -16.60 -3.24
N GLU A 134 -23.40 -17.67 -2.67
CA GLU A 134 -24.03 -18.40 -1.56
C GLU A 134 -24.11 -17.54 -0.29
N MET A 135 -23.07 -16.76 0.02
CA MET A 135 -23.12 -15.81 1.15
C MET A 135 -24.17 -14.72 0.94
N GLU A 136 -24.26 -14.15 -0.26
CA GLU A 136 -25.22 -13.09 -0.61
C GLU A 136 -26.68 -13.52 -0.51
N ARG A 137 -26.98 -14.82 -0.52
CA ARG A 137 -28.33 -15.35 -0.23
C ARG A 137 -28.76 -15.12 1.23
N ARG A 138 -27.80 -14.91 2.14
CA ARG A 138 -28.03 -14.86 3.60
C ARG A 138 -27.62 -13.54 4.25
N MET A 139 -26.75 -12.78 3.59
CA MET A 139 -26.28 -11.49 4.08
C MET A 139 -26.09 -10.48 2.95
N GLU A 140 -26.35 -9.20 3.22
CA GLU A 140 -26.07 -8.12 2.27
C GLU A 140 -24.69 -7.52 2.56
N PHE A 141 -23.89 -7.32 1.52
CA PHE A 141 -22.63 -6.59 1.63
C PHE A 141 -22.80 -5.07 1.42
N ALA A 142 -21.97 -4.31 2.12
CA ALA A 142 -21.90 -2.86 2.02
C ALA A 142 -21.31 -2.46 0.66
N PHE A 143 -22.17 -1.87 -0.17
CA PHE A 143 -21.83 -1.44 -1.52
C PHE A 143 -22.30 -0.01 -1.77
N ASN A 144 -21.49 0.75 -2.49
CA ASN A 144 -21.81 2.11 -2.95
C ASN A 144 -21.60 2.18 -4.46
N SER A 145 -22.50 2.84 -5.18
CA SER A 145 -22.43 2.92 -6.66
C SER A 145 -21.20 3.66 -7.19
N HIS A 146 -20.61 4.57 -6.41
CA HIS A 146 -19.38 5.28 -6.76
C HIS A 146 -18.11 4.53 -6.30
N LEU A 147 -18.12 3.96 -5.10
CA LEU A 147 -16.93 3.36 -4.46
C LEU A 147 -16.86 1.83 -4.55
N GLY A 148 -17.89 1.16 -5.06
CA GLY A 148 -18.01 -0.29 -5.06
C GLY A 148 -18.16 -0.90 -3.66
N ASN A 149 -17.53 -2.05 -3.42
CA ASN A 149 -17.50 -2.67 -2.10
C ASN A 149 -16.74 -1.78 -1.11
N ILE A 150 -17.34 -1.59 0.06
CA ILE A 150 -16.76 -0.74 1.12
C ILE A 150 -15.80 -1.57 1.98
N SER A 151 -14.61 -1.00 2.24
CA SER A 151 -13.54 -1.58 3.06
C SER A 151 -13.00 -0.58 4.08
N SER A 152 -12.42 -1.08 5.18
CA SER A 152 -11.74 -0.27 6.20
C SER A 152 -10.59 0.54 5.60
N CYS A 153 -9.75 -0.10 4.77
CA CYS A 153 -8.66 0.55 4.07
C CYS A 153 -9.13 1.05 2.69
N PRO A 154 -8.97 2.35 2.34
CA PRO A 154 -9.39 2.88 1.04
C PRO A 154 -8.75 2.18 -0.16
N THR A 155 -7.56 1.57 0.03
CA THR A 155 -6.85 0.86 -1.05
C THR A 155 -7.55 -0.44 -1.50
N ASN A 156 -8.55 -0.91 -0.74
CA ASN A 156 -9.34 -2.10 -1.01
C ASN A 156 -10.78 -1.78 -1.44
N LEU A 157 -11.12 -0.52 -1.75
CA LEU A 157 -12.42 -0.18 -2.33
C LEU A 157 -12.62 -0.79 -3.74
N GLY A 158 -13.85 -0.75 -4.24
CA GLY A 158 -14.21 -1.20 -5.59
C GLY A 158 -14.51 -2.69 -5.62
N THR A 159 -13.75 -3.43 -6.42
CA THR A 159 -13.78 -4.90 -6.45
C THR A 159 -13.27 -5.52 -5.14
N ALA A 160 -12.47 -4.76 -4.37
CA ALA A 160 -11.65 -5.25 -3.27
C ALA A 160 -10.75 -6.44 -3.65
N MET A 161 -10.51 -6.64 -4.95
CA MET A 161 -9.89 -7.85 -5.47
C MET A 161 -8.37 -7.73 -5.53
N ARG A 162 -7.71 -8.81 -5.15
CA ARG A 162 -6.34 -9.12 -5.57
C ARG A 162 -6.29 -10.53 -6.15
N ALA A 163 -6.26 -10.64 -7.46
CA ALA A 163 -5.89 -11.84 -8.20
C ALA A 163 -4.37 -11.86 -8.38
N SER A 164 -3.75 -12.99 -8.09
CA SER A 164 -2.29 -13.15 -8.11
C SER A 164 -1.86 -14.54 -8.55
N VAL A 165 -0.69 -14.63 -9.19
CA VAL A 165 0.02 -15.90 -9.45
C VAL A 165 1.42 -15.85 -8.88
N HIS A 166 1.90 -16.98 -8.36
CA HIS A 166 3.34 -17.21 -8.18
C HIS A 166 3.88 -17.87 -9.44
N ILE A 167 4.88 -17.27 -10.07
CA ILE A 167 5.39 -17.69 -11.37
C ILE A 167 6.91 -17.64 -11.43
N LYS A 168 7.52 -18.66 -12.03
CA LYS A 168 8.97 -18.71 -12.34
C LYS A 168 9.22 -18.03 -13.68
N LEU A 169 9.95 -16.92 -13.68
CA LEU A 169 10.37 -16.13 -14.85
C LEU A 169 11.84 -15.69 -14.72
N PRO A 170 12.81 -16.62 -14.56
CA PRO A 170 14.20 -16.26 -14.28
C PRO A 170 14.86 -15.42 -15.39
N LEU A 171 14.49 -15.61 -16.66
CA LEU A 171 15.09 -14.88 -17.77
C LEU A 171 14.48 -13.49 -17.92
N LEU A 172 13.15 -13.38 -17.93
CA LEU A 172 12.48 -12.08 -17.97
C LEU A 172 12.76 -11.27 -16.70
N GLY A 173 12.89 -11.95 -15.56
CA GLY A 173 13.25 -11.34 -14.28
C GLY A 173 14.62 -10.65 -14.26
N SER A 174 15.57 -11.06 -15.11
CA SER A 174 16.85 -10.36 -15.26
C SER A 174 16.75 -9.13 -16.17
N HIS A 175 15.70 -9.03 -16.99
CA HIS A 175 15.41 -7.90 -17.89
C HIS A 175 14.39 -6.95 -17.24
N LYS A 176 14.79 -6.30 -16.13
CA LYS A 176 13.89 -5.54 -15.25
C LYS A 176 13.02 -4.49 -15.96
N GLU A 177 13.59 -3.71 -16.87
CA GLU A 177 12.87 -2.66 -17.59
C GLU A 177 11.80 -3.25 -18.53
N GLU A 178 12.14 -4.31 -19.25
CA GLU A 178 11.21 -5.01 -20.14
C GLU A 178 10.09 -5.68 -19.34
N PHE A 179 10.44 -6.34 -18.23
CA PHE A 179 9.47 -6.98 -17.34
C PHE A 179 8.48 -5.95 -16.78
N GLN A 180 8.99 -4.81 -16.32
CA GLN A 180 8.17 -3.71 -15.81
C GLN A 180 7.29 -3.10 -16.92
N SER A 181 7.81 -2.95 -18.15
CA SER A 181 7.04 -2.46 -19.30
C SER A 181 5.85 -3.37 -19.63
N ILE A 182 6.03 -4.70 -19.60
CA ILE A 182 4.91 -5.65 -19.80
C ILE A 182 3.90 -5.52 -18.66
N ALA A 183 4.37 -5.37 -17.42
CA ALA A 183 3.50 -5.22 -16.27
C ALA A 183 2.64 -3.95 -16.35
N ASP A 184 3.24 -2.81 -16.70
CA ASP A 184 2.55 -1.53 -16.83
C ASP A 184 1.55 -1.53 -18.00
N ALA A 185 1.91 -2.12 -19.15
CA ALA A 185 1.01 -2.26 -20.30
C ALA A 185 -0.27 -3.06 -19.96
N HIS A 186 -0.17 -4.03 -19.05
CA HIS A 186 -1.29 -4.86 -18.61
C HIS A 186 -1.84 -4.49 -17.22
N GLN A 187 -1.42 -3.34 -16.65
CA GLN A 187 -1.89 -2.85 -15.35
C GLN A 187 -1.77 -3.89 -14.22
N VAL A 188 -0.71 -4.70 -14.26
CA VAL A 188 -0.33 -5.63 -13.21
C VAL A 188 0.88 -5.08 -12.45
N GLN A 189 1.14 -5.63 -11.26
CA GLN A 189 2.27 -5.28 -10.41
C GLN A 189 3.10 -6.54 -10.14
N ILE A 190 4.42 -6.36 -10.05
CA ILE A 190 5.41 -7.41 -9.77
C ILE A 190 5.87 -7.26 -8.32
N ARG A 191 5.92 -8.36 -7.56
CA ARG A 191 6.48 -8.41 -6.20
C ARG A 191 7.34 -9.66 -6.02
N GLY A 192 8.23 -9.65 -5.03
CA GLY A 192 8.89 -10.86 -4.54
C GLY A 192 7.91 -11.74 -3.75
N ILE A 193 8.28 -13.00 -3.52
CA ILE A 193 7.42 -14.01 -2.87
C ILE A 193 7.21 -13.79 -1.36
N HIS A 194 7.99 -12.93 -0.71
CA HIS A 194 7.87 -12.66 0.73
C HIS A 194 7.35 -11.25 1.07
N GLY A 195 6.87 -10.47 0.09
CA GLY A 195 6.17 -9.21 0.34
C GLY A 195 6.54 -8.07 -0.62
N GLU A 196 6.13 -6.86 -0.26
CA GLU A 196 6.33 -5.63 -1.06
C GLU A 196 7.81 -5.23 -1.21
N HIS A 197 8.70 -5.78 -0.38
CA HIS A 197 10.13 -5.43 -0.32
C HIS A 197 11.10 -6.63 -0.30
N SER A 198 10.64 -7.86 -0.58
CA SER A 198 11.49 -9.05 -0.47
C SER A 198 12.38 -9.29 -1.71
N SER A 199 13.57 -9.83 -1.50
CA SER A 199 14.47 -10.29 -2.58
C SER A 199 13.81 -11.32 -3.50
N THR A 200 14.21 -11.31 -4.76
CA THR A 200 13.72 -12.22 -5.80
C THR A 200 14.56 -13.48 -5.82
N ASP A 201 14.43 -14.31 -4.80
CA ASP A 201 15.22 -15.54 -4.71
C ASP A 201 14.73 -16.55 -5.77
N GLY A 202 15.61 -16.92 -6.71
CA GLY A 202 15.37 -17.98 -7.69
C GLY A 202 14.44 -17.65 -8.86
N GLY A 203 14.22 -16.37 -9.18
CA GLY A 203 13.42 -15.94 -10.34
C GLY A 203 11.93 -16.23 -10.20
N ILE A 204 11.42 -16.27 -8.97
CA ILE A 204 9.99 -16.46 -8.65
C ILE A 204 9.37 -15.12 -8.27
N PHE A 205 8.24 -14.80 -8.89
CA PHE A 205 7.54 -13.53 -8.71
C PHE A 205 6.07 -13.73 -8.34
N ASP A 206 5.52 -12.82 -7.54
CA ASP A 206 4.08 -12.63 -7.36
C ASP A 206 3.61 -11.55 -8.34
N ILE A 207 2.81 -11.95 -9.32
CA ILE A 207 2.18 -11.04 -10.29
C ILE A 207 0.72 -10.88 -9.92
N SER A 208 0.26 -9.64 -9.75
CA SER A 208 -1.13 -9.34 -9.36
C SER A 208 -1.71 -8.12 -10.06
N ASN A 209 -3.05 -8.01 -10.12
CA ASN A 209 -3.70 -6.79 -10.64
C ASN A 209 -3.36 -5.56 -9.78
N ARG A 210 -3.07 -4.42 -10.43
CA ARG A 210 -2.77 -3.15 -9.75
C ARG A 210 -4.04 -2.41 -9.34
N ARG A 211 -5.04 -2.39 -10.22
CA ARG A 211 -6.30 -1.64 -10.03
C ARG A 211 -7.32 -2.46 -9.25
N ARG A 212 -8.14 -1.76 -8.46
CA ARG A 212 -9.30 -2.34 -7.74
C ARG A 212 -10.60 -1.57 -7.92
N LEU A 213 -10.52 -0.28 -8.25
CA LEU A 213 -11.67 0.63 -8.38
C LEU A 213 -11.82 1.14 -9.82
N GLY A 214 -13.07 1.32 -10.26
CA GLY A 214 -13.40 1.79 -11.61
C GLY A 214 -13.26 0.72 -12.69
N LEU A 215 -13.41 -0.56 -12.31
CA LEU A 215 -13.45 -1.74 -13.16
C LEU A 215 -14.14 -2.88 -12.41
N SER A 216 -14.63 -3.88 -13.13
CA SER A 216 -15.26 -5.09 -12.59
C SER A 216 -14.25 -6.16 -12.17
N GLU A 217 -14.70 -7.11 -11.35
CA GLU A 217 -13.93 -8.30 -10.98
C GLU A 217 -13.44 -9.09 -12.20
N VAL A 218 -14.28 -9.22 -13.24
CA VAL A 218 -13.92 -9.90 -14.49
C VAL A 218 -12.79 -9.17 -15.21
N GLU A 219 -12.86 -7.84 -15.31
CA GLU A 219 -11.79 -7.03 -15.92
C GLU A 219 -10.48 -7.11 -15.11
N CYS A 220 -10.54 -7.14 -13.78
CA CYS A 220 -9.37 -7.39 -12.92
C CYS A 220 -8.70 -8.74 -13.24
N VAL A 221 -9.49 -9.81 -13.32
CA VAL A 221 -9.01 -11.17 -13.61
C VAL A 221 -8.44 -11.26 -15.03
N GLU A 222 -9.13 -10.67 -16.00
CA GLU A 222 -8.70 -10.66 -17.41
C GLU A 222 -7.39 -9.88 -17.59
N SER A 223 -7.24 -8.72 -16.93
CA SER A 223 -6.00 -7.93 -16.93
C SER A 223 -4.82 -8.76 -16.39
N MET A 224 -5.05 -9.49 -15.30
CA MET A 224 -4.05 -10.38 -14.70
C MET A 224 -3.71 -11.54 -15.63
N TYR A 225 -4.72 -12.21 -16.22
CA TYR A 225 -4.53 -13.29 -17.19
C TYR A 225 -3.70 -12.84 -18.40
N ARG A 226 -4.04 -11.70 -19.02
CA ARG A 226 -3.32 -11.17 -20.19
C ARG A 226 -1.88 -10.79 -19.85
N GLY A 227 -1.68 -10.10 -18.73
CA GLY A 227 -0.33 -9.72 -18.27
C GLY A 227 0.56 -10.94 -18.06
N VAL A 228 0.06 -11.96 -17.35
CA VAL A 228 0.80 -13.21 -17.12
C VAL A 228 1.05 -13.97 -18.42
N ALA A 229 0.07 -14.01 -19.34
CA ALA A 229 0.25 -14.65 -20.64
C ALA A 229 1.34 -13.98 -21.47
N ALA A 230 1.39 -12.64 -21.49
CA ALA A 230 2.44 -11.87 -22.17
C ALA A 230 3.82 -12.12 -21.54
N MET A 231 3.92 -12.16 -20.21
CA MET A 231 5.16 -12.49 -19.50
C MET A 231 5.65 -13.91 -19.82
N ILE A 232 4.74 -14.90 -19.88
CA ILE A 232 5.08 -16.27 -20.25
C ILE A 232 5.55 -16.36 -21.71
N ALA A 233 4.90 -15.64 -22.62
CA ALA A 233 5.31 -15.59 -24.01
C ALA A 233 6.75 -15.06 -24.12
N ARG A 234 7.04 -13.96 -23.41
CA ARG A 234 8.36 -13.35 -23.43
C ARG A 234 9.46 -14.20 -22.78
N GLU A 235 9.16 -14.84 -21.65
CA GLU A 235 10.09 -15.79 -21.02
C GLU A 235 10.47 -16.95 -21.98
N ARG A 236 9.50 -17.45 -22.76
CA ARG A 236 9.76 -18.49 -23.77
C ARG A 236 10.66 -17.98 -24.89
N GLU A 237 10.42 -16.78 -25.38
CA GLU A 237 11.27 -16.17 -26.42
C GLU A 237 12.71 -15.98 -25.94
N LEU A 238 12.90 -15.45 -24.73
CA LEU A 238 14.24 -15.28 -24.14
C LEU A 238 14.96 -16.63 -24.02
N ARG A 239 14.25 -17.68 -23.60
CA ARG A 239 14.80 -19.03 -23.52
C ARG A 239 15.23 -19.57 -24.89
N ASP A 240 14.41 -19.35 -25.91
CA ASP A 240 14.70 -19.81 -27.26
C ASP A 240 15.86 -19.02 -27.89
N GLN A 241 15.98 -17.72 -27.58
CA GLN A 241 17.13 -16.88 -27.95
C GLN A 241 18.43 -17.39 -27.31
N SER A 242 18.42 -17.65 -26.00
CA SER A 242 19.59 -18.22 -25.29
C SER A 242 19.98 -19.61 -25.82
N ALA A 243 19.01 -20.43 -26.24
CA ALA A 243 19.29 -21.72 -26.86
C ALA A 243 19.91 -21.59 -28.26
N SER A 244 19.57 -20.52 -29.00
CA SER A 244 20.12 -20.24 -30.34
C SER A 244 21.50 -19.56 -30.33
N SER A 245 21.88 -18.90 -29.24
CA SER A 245 23.16 -18.18 -29.09
C SER A 245 24.32 -19.05 -28.59
N GLY A 246 24.09 -20.33 -28.27
CA GLY A 246 25.17 -21.31 -28.08
C GLY A 246 26.07 -21.08 -26.86
N GLU A 247 25.53 -20.61 -25.73
CA GLU A 247 26.23 -20.71 -24.45
C GLU A 247 25.90 -22.04 -23.77
N VAL A 248 26.85 -22.97 -23.88
CA VAL A 248 26.90 -24.21 -23.10
C VAL A 248 27.62 -23.91 -21.79
N GLU A 249 26.88 -23.81 -20.69
CA GLU A 249 27.34 -24.23 -19.36
C GLU A 249 26.24 -25.15 -18.82
N GLY A 250 26.47 -26.44 -18.57
CA GLY A 250 27.55 -26.95 -17.74
C GLY A 250 26.89 -27.50 -16.49
N SER A 251 26.31 -28.70 -16.61
CA SER A 251 25.78 -29.46 -15.47
C SER A 251 26.86 -29.65 -14.40
N SER A 252 26.59 -29.25 -13.17
CA SER A 252 27.13 -29.96 -12.01
C SER A 252 26.05 -30.22 -10.96
N SER A 253 25.78 -31.51 -10.79
CA SER A 253 25.25 -32.18 -9.60
C SER A 253 25.70 -31.54 -8.28
N GLY A 254 24.76 -31.42 -7.34
CA GLY A 254 25.04 -31.10 -5.95
C GLY A 254 23.95 -31.69 -5.06
N GLU A 255 24.34 -32.68 -4.26
CA GLU A 255 23.52 -33.51 -3.39
C GLU A 255 22.79 -32.74 -2.28
N ALA A 256 21.77 -33.39 -1.73
CA ALA A 256 21.09 -33.02 -0.51
C ALA A 256 22.06 -32.87 0.67
N LYS A 257 21.90 -31.78 1.44
CA LYS A 257 22.24 -31.71 2.86
C LYS A 257 21.21 -30.88 3.63
N GLU A 258 20.35 -31.57 4.36
CA GLU A 258 19.82 -31.08 5.63
C GLU A 258 20.99 -30.96 6.63
N ALA A 259 21.07 -29.86 7.36
CA ALA A 259 21.19 -29.80 8.83
C ALA A 259 21.77 -28.46 9.31
N GLU A 260 21.17 -27.99 10.41
CA GLU A 260 21.68 -27.07 11.43
C GLU A 260 21.78 -25.57 11.11
N MET A 261 20.86 -24.81 11.72
CA MET A 261 21.12 -23.43 12.12
C MET A 261 20.77 -23.29 13.60
N GLU A 262 21.81 -22.94 14.37
CA GLU A 262 21.83 -22.83 15.82
C GLU A 262 20.92 -21.72 16.36
N LYS A 263 20.47 -21.96 17.59
CA LYS A 263 19.81 -21.01 18.49
C LYS A 263 20.67 -19.76 18.67
N LYS A 264 20.05 -18.58 18.50
CA LYS A 264 20.43 -17.38 19.27
C LYS A 264 19.23 -16.92 20.08
N GLU A 265 19.38 -17.04 21.39
CA GLU A 265 18.56 -16.38 22.40
C GLU A 265 18.79 -14.87 22.29
N GLU A 266 17.72 -14.09 22.12
CA GLU A 266 17.73 -12.67 22.44
C GLU A 266 16.88 -12.46 23.70
N SER A 267 17.56 -11.90 24.69
CA SER A 267 17.10 -11.55 26.02
C SER A 267 16.01 -10.49 25.98
N LYS A 268 15.00 -10.69 26.83
CA LYS A 268 13.97 -9.72 27.19
C LYS A 268 14.59 -8.49 27.84
N GLU A 269 14.39 -7.33 27.25
CA GLU A 269 14.39 -6.06 27.99
C GLU A 269 12.93 -5.60 28.14
N GLU A 270 12.48 -5.53 29.39
CA GLU A 270 11.20 -4.98 29.79
C GLU A 270 11.25 -3.45 29.70
N GLU A 271 10.67 -2.87 28.64
CA GLU A 271 10.38 -1.44 28.61
C GLU A 271 9.00 -1.15 29.24
N LYS A 272 9.04 -0.44 30.36
CA LYS A 272 7.88 0.10 31.07
C LYS A 272 7.14 1.11 30.18
N GLN A 273 5.82 0.99 30.15
CA GLN A 273 4.90 1.98 29.61
C GLN A 273 5.07 3.33 30.33
N PRO A 274 5.21 4.47 29.62
CA PRO A 274 4.98 5.78 30.23
C PRO A 274 3.47 6.07 30.28
N GLU A 275 3.00 6.54 31.42
CA GLU A 275 1.67 7.09 31.64
C GLU A 275 1.42 8.31 30.73
N GLU A 276 0.23 8.38 30.10
CA GLU A 276 -0.21 9.53 29.31
C GLU A 276 -0.33 10.77 30.19
N ASN A 277 0.57 11.73 29.97
CA ASN A 277 0.49 13.08 30.52
C ASN A 277 0.00 14.00 29.41
N GLU A 278 -1.13 14.67 29.61
CA GLU A 278 -1.67 15.70 28.72
C GLU A 278 -0.74 16.94 28.67
N LYS A 279 0.37 16.83 27.94
CA LYS A 279 1.18 17.98 27.51
C LYS A 279 1.34 17.89 26.00
N GLU A 280 1.02 18.99 25.32
CA GLU A 280 1.19 19.14 23.87
C GLU A 280 2.60 18.70 23.47
N ASP A 281 2.68 17.62 22.68
CA ASP A 281 3.95 17.10 22.17
C ASP A 281 4.59 18.17 21.28
N PRO A 282 5.77 18.72 21.61
CA PRO A 282 6.45 19.66 20.73
C PRO A 282 6.77 18.93 19.41
N PHE A 283 6.42 19.52 18.26
CA PHE A 283 6.69 18.92 16.95
C PHE A 283 8.13 18.38 16.89
N PRO A 284 8.37 17.18 16.34
CA PRO A 284 9.68 16.51 16.36
C PRO A 284 10.79 17.29 15.61
N TRP A 285 10.43 18.39 14.93
CA TRP A 285 11.31 19.23 14.13
C TRP A 285 11.59 20.61 14.73
N THR A 286 11.20 20.85 16.00
CA THR A 286 11.39 22.14 16.70
C THR A 286 12.79 22.38 17.25
N GLY A 287 13.68 21.40 17.11
CA GLY A 287 15.09 21.52 17.48
C GLY A 287 15.96 22.25 16.44
N GLU A 288 17.18 22.54 16.84
CA GLU A 288 18.21 23.15 15.99
C GLU A 288 18.94 22.07 15.17
N LEU A 289 19.44 22.47 14.00
CA LEU A 289 20.33 21.64 13.20
C LEU A 289 21.77 21.89 13.70
N GLU A 290 22.19 21.09 14.68
CA GLU A 290 23.43 21.33 15.46
C GLU A 290 24.70 21.36 14.62
N GLU A 291 24.76 20.56 13.56
CA GLU A 291 25.91 20.48 12.65
C GLU A 291 25.50 20.57 11.19
N TYR A 292 26.42 21.05 10.35
CA TYR A 292 26.25 21.05 8.91
C TYR A 292 26.13 19.60 8.40
N PRO A 293 25.05 19.24 7.67
CA PRO A 293 24.80 17.86 7.28
C PRO A 293 25.77 17.38 6.19
N SER A 294 26.15 16.11 6.27
CA SER A 294 26.80 15.40 5.17
C SER A 294 25.75 14.79 4.24
N PHE A 295 26.03 14.81 2.94
CA PHE A 295 25.17 14.20 1.92
C PHE A 295 25.91 13.05 1.26
N PRO A 296 25.24 11.92 0.96
CA PRO A 296 25.80 10.86 0.14
C PRO A 296 26.32 11.38 -1.22
N ASP A 297 27.33 10.72 -1.76
CA ASP A 297 27.95 11.13 -3.03
C ASP A 297 26.95 11.10 -4.20
N ASP A 298 26.06 10.11 -4.21
CA ASP A 298 24.97 9.91 -5.16
C ASP A 298 23.72 10.77 -4.88
N CYS A 299 23.72 11.57 -3.81
CA CYS A 299 22.65 12.53 -3.58
C CYS A 299 22.75 13.68 -4.61
N HIS A 300 21.67 13.91 -5.35
CA HIS A 300 21.56 14.96 -6.37
C HIS A 300 20.45 15.99 -6.07
N SER A 301 19.99 16.03 -4.80
CA SER A 301 18.89 16.88 -4.38
C SER A 301 19.19 18.38 -4.51
N LEU A 302 18.15 19.19 -4.75
CA LEU A 302 18.29 20.65 -4.67
C LEU A 302 18.66 21.13 -3.27
N LEU A 303 18.27 20.40 -2.22
CA LEU A 303 18.75 20.64 -0.85
C LEU A 303 20.28 20.60 -0.78
N LYS A 304 20.92 19.51 -1.24
CA LYS A 304 22.39 19.39 -1.27
C LYS A 304 23.03 20.52 -2.06
N LYS A 305 22.42 20.90 -3.19
CA LYS A 305 22.92 21.98 -4.05
C LYS A 305 22.85 23.36 -3.37
N CYS A 306 21.77 23.65 -2.64
CA CYS A 306 21.48 25.00 -2.15
C CYS A 306 21.87 25.23 -0.68
N LEU A 307 21.86 24.20 0.16
CA LEU A 307 22.32 24.28 1.55
C LEU A 307 23.85 24.19 1.58
N THR A 308 24.53 25.26 1.20
CA THR A 308 25.98 25.39 1.40
C THR A 308 26.30 25.60 2.88
N LYS A 309 27.56 25.41 3.26
CA LYS A 309 28.00 25.69 4.64
C LYS A 309 27.73 27.13 5.06
N ASP A 310 27.93 28.09 4.17
CA ASP A 310 27.65 29.52 4.44
C ASP A 310 26.15 29.77 4.65
N VAL A 311 25.29 29.17 3.81
CA VAL A 311 23.83 29.26 3.96
C VAL A 311 23.37 28.60 5.27
N TYR A 312 23.96 27.46 5.64
CA TYR A 312 23.68 26.81 6.92
C TYR A 312 24.04 27.71 8.11
N GLU A 313 25.26 28.28 8.15
CA GLU A 313 25.69 29.17 9.24
C GLU A 313 24.80 30.42 9.34
N GLN A 314 24.30 30.93 8.20
CA GLN A 314 23.38 32.05 8.18
C GLN A 314 21.99 31.73 8.78
N LEU A 315 21.55 30.47 8.69
CA LEU A 315 20.15 30.08 8.95
C LEU A 315 19.96 29.17 10.17
N LYS A 316 21.02 28.54 10.70
CA LYS A 316 20.92 27.49 11.73
C LYS A 316 20.20 27.93 13.03
N ASP A 317 20.35 29.19 13.42
CA ASP A 317 19.76 29.75 14.65
C ASP A 317 18.43 30.50 14.38
N LYS A 318 17.93 30.48 13.13
CA LYS A 318 16.70 31.19 12.76
C LYS A 318 15.46 30.33 13.01
N LYS A 319 14.39 31.03 13.40
CA LYS A 319 13.06 30.46 13.63
C LYS A 319 11.97 31.40 13.10
N THR A 320 10.90 30.83 12.56
CA THR A 320 9.70 31.61 12.19
C THR A 320 8.89 31.97 13.44
N GLU A 321 7.91 32.87 13.32
CA GLU A 321 7.02 33.22 14.44
C GLU A 321 6.25 32.00 14.97
N SER A 322 5.84 31.10 14.08
CA SER A 322 5.15 29.85 14.45
C SER A 322 6.09 28.76 14.96
N GLY A 323 7.39 29.02 14.97
CA GLY A 323 8.37 28.15 15.57
C GLY A 323 9.04 27.13 14.62
N PHE A 324 8.93 27.30 13.31
CA PHE A 324 9.62 26.43 12.35
C PHE A 324 11.11 26.77 12.26
N THR A 325 11.97 25.77 12.19
CA THR A 325 13.44 25.92 12.16
C THR A 325 14.03 25.43 10.83
N LEU A 326 15.30 25.73 10.59
CA LEU A 326 16.05 25.16 9.46
C LEU A 326 16.02 23.63 9.46
N LYS A 327 16.11 22.99 10.63
CA LYS A 327 15.99 21.53 10.77
C LYS A 327 14.67 21.04 10.19
N GLY A 328 13.56 21.69 10.56
CA GLY A 328 12.25 21.39 9.99
C GLY A 328 12.21 21.54 8.47
N CYS A 329 12.89 22.55 7.91
CA CYS A 329 12.95 22.72 6.47
C CYS A 329 13.64 21.57 5.74
N VAL A 330 14.77 21.09 6.27
CA VAL A 330 15.67 20.18 5.53
C VAL A 330 15.51 18.71 5.92
N ASN A 331 14.80 18.42 7.01
CA ASN A 331 14.74 17.07 7.58
C ASN A 331 14.37 15.99 6.56
N SER A 332 13.38 16.26 5.71
CA SER A 332 12.93 15.28 4.70
C SER A 332 14.06 14.87 3.77
N GLY A 333 14.86 15.81 3.27
CA GLY A 333 15.97 15.53 2.35
C GLY A 333 17.19 14.92 3.04
N LEU A 334 17.36 15.17 4.35
CA LEU A 334 18.40 14.50 5.14
C LEU A 334 18.03 13.05 5.46
N THR A 335 16.77 12.77 5.78
CA THR A 335 16.27 11.41 6.03
C THR A 335 16.13 10.60 4.75
N ASN A 336 15.81 11.25 3.62
CA ASN A 336 15.56 10.59 2.34
C ASN A 336 16.46 11.22 1.24
N PRO A 337 17.74 10.81 1.15
CA PRO A 337 18.73 11.43 0.27
C PRO A 337 18.42 11.30 -1.24
N ASP A 338 17.52 10.39 -1.61
CA ASP A 338 16.99 10.18 -2.96
C ASP A 338 15.92 11.22 -3.37
N SER A 339 15.55 12.12 -2.47
CA SER A 339 14.62 13.22 -2.76
C SER A 339 15.15 14.16 -3.85
N GLY A 340 14.36 14.44 -4.89
CA GLY A 340 14.75 15.42 -5.92
C GLY A 340 14.93 16.85 -5.39
N VAL A 341 14.11 17.28 -4.42
CA VAL A 341 14.20 18.61 -3.79
C VAL A 341 14.66 18.52 -2.34
N GLY A 342 13.88 17.86 -1.47
CA GLY A 342 14.27 17.59 -0.08
C GLY A 342 14.00 18.71 0.94
N VAL A 343 13.33 19.80 0.54
CA VAL A 343 13.05 20.97 1.41
C VAL A 343 11.54 21.23 1.52
N TYR A 344 11.05 21.53 2.72
CA TYR A 344 9.65 21.86 2.99
C TYR A 344 9.53 23.14 3.84
N SER A 345 8.45 23.90 3.66
CA SER A 345 8.11 25.06 4.49
C SER A 345 7.08 24.68 5.55
N GLY A 346 7.20 25.25 6.74
CA GLY A 346 6.27 25.01 7.85
C GLY A 346 5.14 26.03 7.91
N ASP A 347 5.37 27.22 7.38
CA ASP A 347 4.43 28.35 7.37
C ASP A 347 4.77 29.30 6.21
N GLU A 348 3.98 30.38 6.09
CA GLU A 348 4.19 31.42 5.07
C GLU A 348 5.55 32.13 5.25
N ASP A 349 5.91 32.44 6.50
CA ASP A 349 7.13 33.17 6.85
C ASP A 349 8.42 32.40 6.54
N SER A 350 8.35 31.06 6.49
CA SER A 350 9.46 30.17 6.15
C SER A 350 10.18 30.62 4.87
N TYR A 351 9.43 31.07 3.86
CA TYR A 351 10.01 31.53 2.59
C TYR A 351 10.83 32.81 2.72
N SER A 352 10.51 33.66 3.70
CA SER A 352 11.27 34.89 3.97
C SER A 352 12.43 34.64 4.95
N VAL A 353 12.16 33.96 6.06
CA VAL A 353 13.15 33.69 7.13
C VAL A 353 14.30 32.85 6.62
N PHE A 354 14.00 31.83 5.82
CA PHE A 354 14.96 30.91 5.21
C PHE A 354 15.22 31.20 3.73
N GLY A 355 14.97 32.44 3.27
CA GLY A 355 15.10 32.83 1.86
C GLY A 355 16.48 32.53 1.25
N ALA A 356 17.56 32.57 2.04
CA ALA A 356 18.90 32.20 1.55
C ALA A 356 19.00 30.74 1.08
N LEU A 357 18.12 29.85 1.56
CA LEU A 357 17.96 28.48 1.07
C LEU A 357 16.84 28.38 0.02
N PHE A 358 15.69 29.00 0.26
CA PHE A 358 14.51 28.86 -0.61
C PHE A 358 14.64 29.61 -1.94
N ASP A 359 15.19 30.83 -1.98
CA ASP A 359 15.32 31.64 -3.20
C ASP A 359 16.14 30.90 -4.29
N PRO A 360 17.38 30.43 -4.04
CA PRO A 360 18.16 29.71 -5.06
C PRO A 360 17.54 28.36 -5.43
N LEU A 361 16.82 27.72 -4.52
CA LEU A 361 16.10 26.48 -4.78
C LEU A 361 14.92 26.71 -5.73
N ILE A 362 14.12 27.75 -5.48
CA ILE A 362 12.99 28.15 -6.32
C ILE A 362 13.48 28.56 -7.71
N GLU A 363 14.56 29.35 -7.78
CA GLU A 363 15.17 29.74 -9.06
C GLU A 363 15.68 28.51 -9.82
N SER A 364 16.38 27.58 -9.15
CA SER A 364 16.89 26.37 -9.79
C SER A 364 15.80 25.41 -10.27
N TYR A 365 14.63 25.38 -9.62
CA TYR A 365 13.54 24.47 -9.99
C TYR A 365 12.57 25.10 -11.00
N HIS A 366 12.22 26.37 -10.82
CA HIS A 366 11.19 27.07 -11.59
C HIS A 366 11.72 28.10 -12.58
N GLY A 367 13.00 28.48 -12.51
CA GLY A 367 13.54 29.64 -13.23
C GLY A 367 12.92 30.96 -12.75
N HIS A 368 12.35 30.98 -11.53
CA HIS A 368 11.71 32.15 -10.95
C HIS A 368 12.66 32.81 -9.96
N THR A 369 13.19 33.98 -10.33
CA THR A 369 14.11 34.73 -9.48
C THR A 369 13.37 35.38 -8.32
N LYS A 370 14.12 35.79 -7.29
CA LYS A 370 13.57 36.48 -6.12
C LYS A 370 12.79 37.77 -6.46
N GLU A 371 13.23 38.47 -7.49
CA GLU A 371 12.62 39.73 -7.94
C GLU A 371 11.46 39.52 -8.93
N ALA A 372 11.24 38.29 -9.38
CA ALA A 372 10.19 37.99 -10.34
C ALA A 372 8.80 38.09 -9.69
N SER A 373 7.82 38.53 -10.48
CA SER A 373 6.42 38.62 -10.03
C SER A 373 5.59 37.46 -10.58
N HIS A 374 4.70 36.90 -9.76
CA HIS A 374 3.75 35.88 -10.18
C HIS A 374 2.35 36.49 -10.41
N SER A 375 1.68 36.09 -11.49
CA SER A 375 0.30 36.49 -11.81
C SER A 375 -0.69 35.33 -11.62
N ARG A 376 -1.83 35.60 -10.98
CA ARG A 376 -2.95 34.66 -10.87
C ARG A 376 -4.06 35.04 -11.84
N ASP A 377 -4.46 34.11 -12.70
CA ASP A 377 -5.63 34.23 -13.59
C ASP A 377 -6.45 32.93 -13.53
N LEU A 378 -7.73 33.04 -13.18
CA LEU A 378 -8.67 31.90 -13.12
C LEU A 378 -9.86 32.12 -14.06
N GLU A 379 -9.75 33.04 -15.01
CA GLU A 379 -10.77 33.28 -16.05
C GLU A 379 -10.67 32.19 -17.12
N TRP A 380 -11.41 31.09 -16.90
CA TRP A 380 -11.38 29.90 -17.75
C TRP A 380 -11.68 30.19 -19.24
N ASN A 381 -12.46 31.24 -19.51
CA ASN A 381 -12.88 31.65 -20.86
C ASN A 381 -11.77 32.35 -21.67
N LYS A 382 -10.63 32.67 -21.06
CA LYS A 382 -9.43 33.15 -21.80
C LYS A 382 -8.69 32.02 -22.51
N ILE A 383 -9.03 30.76 -22.22
CA ILE A 383 -8.42 29.58 -22.85
C ILE A 383 -8.98 29.43 -24.27
N SER A 384 -8.13 29.62 -25.27
CA SER A 384 -8.43 29.33 -26.67
C SER A 384 -8.16 27.85 -26.94
N GLY A 385 -9.21 27.01 -26.94
CA GLY A 385 -9.10 25.61 -27.29
C GLY A 385 -10.43 24.86 -27.16
N GLU A 386 -10.74 24.01 -28.13
CA GLU A 386 -11.78 22.98 -28.01
C GLU A 386 -11.17 21.69 -27.45
N SER A 387 -11.93 20.59 -27.44
CA SER A 387 -11.41 19.28 -27.00
C SER A 387 -10.17 18.91 -27.82
N LEU A 388 -9.08 18.52 -27.14
CA LEU A 388 -7.84 18.05 -27.77
C LEU A 388 -8.00 16.68 -28.44
N ASP A 389 -9.06 15.96 -28.09
CA ASP A 389 -9.37 14.64 -28.63
C ASP A 389 -10.89 14.47 -28.62
N ALA A 390 -11.54 15.11 -29.61
CA ALA A 390 -12.99 15.10 -29.71
C ALA A 390 -13.56 13.70 -29.99
N ASP A 391 -12.78 12.86 -30.67
CA ASP A 391 -13.17 11.51 -31.08
C ASP A 391 -12.79 10.43 -30.04
N GLY A 392 -11.99 10.79 -29.02
CA GLY A 392 -11.67 9.94 -27.87
C GLY A 392 -10.68 8.82 -28.18
N GLU A 393 -9.84 8.99 -29.21
CA GLU A 393 -8.91 7.97 -29.69
C GLU A 393 -7.60 7.93 -28.90
N PHE A 394 -7.22 9.03 -28.24
CA PHE A 394 -5.87 9.23 -27.70
C PHE A 394 -5.84 9.56 -26.21
N ILE A 395 -6.80 10.32 -25.70
CA ILE A 395 -6.81 10.87 -24.34
C ILE A 395 -7.68 10.00 -23.44
N LEU A 396 -7.03 9.12 -22.68
CA LEU A 396 -7.71 8.25 -21.71
C LEU A 396 -8.41 9.01 -20.58
N SER A 397 -7.82 10.13 -20.13
CA SER A 397 -8.43 11.05 -19.16
C SER A 397 -7.68 12.38 -19.13
N THR A 398 -8.38 13.46 -18.77
CA THR A 398 -7.77 14.78 -18.51
C THR A 398 -7.94 15.12 -17.03
N ARG A 399 -6.86 15.56 -16.38
CA ARG A 399 -6.87 15.90 -14.95
C ARG A 399 -6.12 17.20 -14.68
N ILE A 400 -6.79 18.15 -14.05
CA ILE A 400 -6.19 19.38 -13.52
C ILE A 400 -6.33 19.37 -11.99
N ARG A 401 -5.24 19.66 -11.27
CA ARG A 401 -5.22 19.76 -9.80
C ARG A 401 -4.45 21.01 -9.40
N VAL A 402 -4.96 21.73 -8.41
CA VAL A 402 -4.26 22.81 -7.73
C VAL A 402 -4.10 22.51 -6.24
N GLY A 403 -2.97 22.92 -5.65
CA GLY A 403 -2.77 22.94 -4.20
C GLY A 403 -3.11 24.31 -3.63
N ARG A 404 -3.77 24.37 -2.48
CA ARG A 404 -4.10 25.59 -1.74
C ARG A 404 -3.96 25.35 -0.24
N ASN A 405 -3.60 26.39 0.50
CA ASN A 405 -3.54 26.39 1.96
C ASN A 405 -4.39 27.55 2.48
N LEU A 406 -4.99 27.41 3.67
CA LEU A 406 -5.77 28.48 4.30
C LEU A 406 -4.84 29.56 4.86
N LYS A 407 -5.20 30.83 4.65
CA LYS A 407 -4.42 31.97 5.16
C LYS A 407 -4.34 31.94 6.68
N GLY A 408 -3.15 32.21 7.22
CA GLY A 408 -2.92 32.27 8.67
C GLY A 408 -2.86 30.91 9.37
N MET A 409 -2.86 29.81 8.60
CA MET A 409 -2.64 28.46 9.12
C MET A 409 -1.21 28.01 8.82
N PRO A 410 -0.55 27.29 9.73
CA PRO A 410 0.68 26.60 9.39
C PRO A 410 0.45 25.60 8.24
N LEU A 411 1.50 25.33 7.49
CA LEU A 411 1.51 24.33 6.44
C LEU A 411 1.58 22.93 7.03
N ALA A 412 1.35 21.92 6.19
CA ALA A 412 1.30 20.51 6.61
C ALA A 412 2.45 20.05 7.54
N PRO A 413 3.71 20.52 7.38
CA PRO A 413 4.80 20.12 8.28
C PRO A 413 4.71 20.64 9.73
N LEU A 414 4.00 21.75 9.97
CA LEU A 414 3.92 22.42 11.27
C LEU A 414 2.50 22.53 11.82
N ILE A 415 1.47 22.16 11.05
CA ILE A 415 0.08 22.31 11.50
C ILE A 415 -0.28 21.29 12.59
N SER A 416 -0.81 21.79 13.71
CA SER A 416 -1.18 20.98 14.87
C SER A 416 -2.42 20.14 14.62
N LYS A 417 -2.67 19.12 15.46
CA LYS A 417 -3.88 18.29 15.37
C LYS A 417 -5.15 19.14 15.47
N ALA A 418 -5.17 20.13 16.37
CA ALA A 418 -6.31 21.04 16.52
C ALA A 418 -6.51 21.92 15.28
N GLN A 419 -5.42 22.51 14.75
CA GLN A 419 -5.47 23.33 13.53
C GLN A 419 -5.85 22.51 12.30
N ARG A 420 -5.42 21.24 12.19
CA ARG A 420 -5.85 20.33 11.11
C ARG A 420 -7.36 20.10 11.13
N LYS A 421 -7.95 19.89 12.32
CA LYS A 421 -9.40 19.78 12.47
C LYS A 421 -10.10 21.07 12.10
N GLU A 422 -9.51 22.23 12.43
CA GLU A 422 -10.07 23.52 12.04
C GLU A 422 -10.04 23.71 10.51
N VAL A 423 -8.94 23.36 9.85
CA VAL A 423 -8.84 23.36 8.39
C VAL A 423 -9.88 22.42 7.78
N GLU A 424 -10.01 21.20 8.30
CA GLU A 424 -11.01 20.23 7.86
C GLU A 424 -12.44 20.77 7.98
N SER A 425 -12.80 21.35 9.14
CA SER A 425 -14.13 21.95 9.34
C SER A 425 -14.38 23.07 8.35
N LYS A 426 -13.47 24.05 8.25
CA LYS A 426 -13.61 25.21 7.36
C LYS A 426 -13.72 24.81 5.89
N VAL A 427 -12.93 23.82 5.46
CA VAL A 427 -12.98 23.33 4.08
C VAL A 427 -14.27 22.55 3.84
N THR A 428 -14.67 21.67 4.76
CA THR A 428 -15.91 20.87 4.63
C THR A 428 -17.16 21.76 4.61
N GLU A 429 -17.18 22.85 5.38
CA GLU A 429 -18.26 23.84 5.34
C GLU A 429 -18.32 24.62 4.01
N SER A 430 -17.20 24.70 3.28
CA SER A 430 -17.09 25.42 2.01
C SER A 430 -17.30 24.55 0.76
N LEU A 431 -17.25 23.22 0.92
CA LEU A 431 -17.51 22.22 -0.12
C LEU A 431 -18.99 21.82 -0.10
#